data_AF-A0A3D4S4E1-F1
#
_entry.id   AF-A0A3D4S4E1-F1
#
_cell.length_a   1.000
_cell.length_b   1.000
_cell.length_c   1.000
_cell.angle_alpha   90.00
_cell.angle_beta   90.00
_cell.angle_gamma   90.00
#
_symmetry.space_group_name_H-M   'P 1'
#
loop_
_entity.id
_entity.type
_entity.pdbx_description
1 polymer ?
#
loop_
_entity_poly.entity_id
_entity_poly.type
_entity_poly.pdbx_seq_one_letter_code
_entity_poly.pdbx_strand_id
1 'polypeptide(L)'
;MLGGSYVAKDFLPSENKALSEKPASLETAIASADKTLSEDYLSVDDIARELDVTTRTVRNYLRRGLLKGHKISNKWWFSKEDLYDLIGNLAVDQTMTITVNDFLLSEETKKTKAVLIIKYPIADLQKNELVINRILKEFNDLKESLEKDTDEFYYRMVGKYSGQVMLKGTVSFVTSFAQFIEAEILTINSSKKEVE
;
A
#
# COMPACT_ATOMS: atom_id res chain seq x y z
N MET A 1 -7.58 2.25 8.77
CA MET A 1 -6.11 2.12 8.65
C MET A 1 -5.80 1.81 7.19
N LEU A 2 -4.78 2.46 6.62
CA LEU A 2 -4.45 2.42 5.19
C LEU A 2 -3.56 1.23 4.87
N GLY A 3 -3.71 0.66 3.67
CA GLY A 3 -3.17 -0.65 3.28
C GLY A 3 -1.68 -0.82 3.60
N GLY A 4 -1.38 -1.82 4.41
CA GLY A 4 -0.02 -2.28 4.70
C GLY A 4 0.48 -3.32 3.69
N SER A 5 1.78 -3.35 3.47
CA SER A 5 2.47 -4.46 2.81
C SER A 5 3.01 -5.37 3.91
N TYR A 6 2.53 -6.61 4.00
CA TYR A 6 3.21 -7.63 4.79
C TYR A 6 4.10 -8.46 3.87
N VAL A 7 5.31 -7.97 3.62
CA VAL A 7 6.39 -8.84 3.17
C VAL A 7 6.93 -9.50 4.43
N ALA A 8 6.62 -10.77 4.64
CA ALA A 8 7.29 -11.57 5.66
C ALA A 8 8.70 -11.91 5.18
N LYS A 9 9.58 -10.89 5.17
CA LYS A 9 11.05 -10.94 5.17
C LYS A 9 11.59 -9.52 5.09
N ASP A 10 12.17 -9.09 6.21
CA ASP A 10 13.33 -8.18 6.29
C ASP A 10 13.20 -6.78 5.66
N PHE A 11 12.88 -5.78 6.50
CA PHE A 11 13.29 -4.40 6.23
C PHE A 11 13.71 -3.69 7.53
N LEU A 12 14.96 -3.94 7.95
CA LEU A 12 15.69 -3.00 8.79
C LEU A 12 16.56 -2.14 7.86
N PRO A 13 16.33 -0.83 7.73
CA PRO A 13 17.29 0.05 7.10
C PRO A 13 18.46 0.28 8.07
N SER A 14 19.65 -0.10 7.61
CA SER A 14 20.93 0.20 8.22
C SER A 14 21.15 1.70 8.42
N GLU A 15 21.74 2.05 9.56
CA GLU A 15 22.21 3.38 9.95
C GLU A 15 22.99 4.08 8.83
N ASN A 16 22.82 5.40 8.71
CA ASN A 16 23.87 6.25 8.19
C ASN A 16 23.96 7.60 8.92
N LYS A 17 25.21 8.00 9.15
CA LYS A 17 25.71 8.90 10.18
C LYS A 17 26.11 10.26 9.58
N ALA A 18 25.66 11.33 10.25
CA ALA A 18 26.22 12.69 10.40
C ALA A 18 26.62 13.52 9.17
N LEU A 19 26.20 14.81 9.19
CA LEU A 19 27.05 15.99 8.93
C LEU A 19 26.42 17.27 9.56
N SER A 20 27.28 18.03 10.24
CA SER A 20 27.18 19.37 10.88
C SER A 20 26.70 20.49 9.92
N GLU A 21 26.27 21.71 10.25
CA GLU A 21 26.39 22.65 11.39
C GLU A 21 25.42 23.86 11.15
N LYS A 22 25.14 24.71 12.16
CA LYS A 22 24.32 25.96 12.08
C LYS A 22 25.25 27.21 12.12
N PRO A 23 24.84 28.40 11.65
CA PRO A 23 24.32 29.38 12.61
C PRO A 23 23.17 30.28 12.09
N ALA A 24 22.49 30.91 13.05
CA ALA A 24 21.31 31.75 12.90
C ALA A 24 21.64 33.22 12.60
N SER A 25 20.77 33.91 11.85
CA SER A 25 20.24 35.27 12.09
C SER A 25 19.80 35.92 10.76
N LEU A 26 18.50 36.30 10.68
CA LEU A 26 17.92 37.45 9.92
C LEU A 26 16.56 37.19 9.24
N GLU A 27 16.16 35.94 8.94
CA GLU A 27 14.80 35.68 8.39
C GLU A 27 13.73 35.36 9.45
N THR A 28 14.11 35.39 10.72
CA THR A 28 13.26 35.20 11.91
C THR A 28 12.21 36.31 12.10
N ALA A 29 12.12 37.32 11.23
CA ALA A 29 11.31 38.51 11.49
C ALA A 29 10.00 38.66 10.67
N ILE A 30 9.75 37.88 9.60
CA ILE A 30 8.62 38.18 8.68
C ILE A 30 7.54 37.09 8.56
N ALA A 31 7.77 35.82 8.91
CA ALA A 31 6.74 34.76 8.77
C ALA A 31 5.95 34.42 10.06
N SER A 32 6.05 35.24 11.10
CA SER A 32 5.53 34.99 12.46
C SER A 32 4.01 35.10 12.62
N ALA A 33 3.22 34.89 11.57
CA ALA A 33 1.76 34.86 11.61
C ALA A 33 1.13 33.54 11.11
N ASP A 34 1.89 32.61 10.53
CA ASP A 34 1.41 31.32 10.00
C ASP A 34 2.04 30.10 10.75
N LYS A 35 2.67 30.38 11.90
CA LYS A 35 3.54 29.46 12.64
C LYS A 35 2.78 28.68 13.71
N THR A 36 1.83 27.84 13.30
CA THR A 36 1.24 26.77 14.14
C THR A 36 0.88 25.48 13.38
N LEU A 37 1.35 25.30 12.14
CA LEU A 37 1.05 24.12 11.28
C LEU A 37 2.29 23.29 10.84
N SER A 38 3.48 23.53 11.38
CA SER A 38 4.73 23.36 10.60
C SER A 38 5.72 22.23 10.96
N GLU A 39 5.31 21.07 11.47
CA GLU A 39 6.24 19.90 11.49
C GLU A 39 5.67 18.62 10.88
N ASP A 40 4.35 18.52 10.74
CA ASP A 40 3.68 17.28 10.30
C ASP A 40 3.10 17.33 8.89
N TYR A 41 3.13 18.48 8.20
CA TYR A 41 2.51 18.66 6.88
C TYR A 41 3.49 19.11 5.80
N LEU A 42 3.47 18.40 4.67
CA LEU A 42 4.23 18.62 3.45
C LEU A 42 3.34 19.26 2.38
N SER A 43 3.91 20.10 1.53
CA SER A 43 3.25 20.62 0.33
C SER A 43 3.46 19.69 -0.87
N VAL A 44 2.82 20.01 -2.01
CA VAL A 44 3.04 19.29 -3.28
C VAL A 44 4.51 19.32 -3.71
N ASP A 45 5.19 20.44 -3.46
CA ASP A 45 6.58 20.64 -3.86
C ASP A 45 7.57 19.96 -2.90
N ASP A 46 7.17 19.76 -1.64
CA ASP A 46 7.93 18.95 -0.68
C ASP A 46 7.85 17.46 -1.06
N ILE A 47 6.65 16.93 -1.31
CA ILE A 47 6.47 15.54 -1.75
C ILE A 47 7.17 15.26 -3.09
N ALA A 48 7.12 16.21 -4.02
CA ALA A 48 7.81 16.09 -5.30
C ALA A 48 9.33 15.90 -5.12
N ARG A 49 9.94 16.67 -4.20
CA ARG A 49 11.37 16.53 -3.86
C ARG A 49 11.66 15.23 -3.13
N GLU A 50 10.84 14.87 -2.15
CA GLU A 50 11.09 13.70 -1.31
C GLU A 50 10.99 12.38 -2.07
N LEU A 51 10.14 12.33 -3.10
CA LEU A 51 9.98 11.17 -3.98
C LEU A 51 10.81 11.23 -5.26
N ASP A 52 11.57 12.31 -5.48
CA ASP A 52 12.28 12.59 -6.73
C ASP A 52 11.38 12.48 -7.99
N VAL A 53 10.20 13.12 -7.95
CA VAL A 53 9.24 13.15 -9.05
C VAL A 53 8.77 14.57 -9.38
N THR A 54 8.14 14.74 -10.53
CA THR A 54 7.56 16.04 -10.89
C THR A 54 6.30 16.35 -10.06
N THR A 55 6.01 17.64 -9.84
CA THR A 55 4.74 18.08 -9.22
C THR A 55 3.51 17.64 -10.03
N ARG A 56 3.67 17.42 -11.34
CA ARG A 56 2.63 16.81 -12.20
C ARG A 56 2.33 15.36 -11.79
N THR A 57 3.37 14.59 -11.47
CA THR A 57 3.25 13.22 -10.96
C THR A 57 2.54 13.19 -9.60
N VAL A 58 2.91 14.09 -8.68
CA VAL A 58 2.22 14.23 -7.37
C VAL A 58 0.73 14.55 -7.54
N ARG A 59 0.38 15.50 -8.42
CA ARG A 59 -1.04 15.79 -8.75
C ARG A 59 -1.76 14.60 -9.38
N ASN A 60 -1.06 13.78 -10.16
CA ASN A 60 -1.62 12.52 -10.69
C ASN A 60 -1.88 11.49 -9.59
N TYR A 61 -1.01 11.39 -8.57
CA TYR A 61 -1.25 10.53 -7.41
C TYR A 61 -2.48 10.95 -6.62
N LEU A 62 -2.63 12.26 -6.39
CA LEU A 62 -3.86 12.88 -5.85
C LEU A 62 -5.11 12.52 -6.66
N ARG A 63 -5.06 12.73 -7.99
CA ARG A 63 -6.20 12.46 -8.90
C ARG A 63 -6.61 10.98 -8.89
N ARG A 64 -5.63 10.08 -8.82
CA ARG A 64 -5.83 8.63 -8.77
C ARG A 64 -6.23 8.13 -7.37
N GLY A 65 -6.15 8.99 -6.34
CA GLY A 65 -6.43 8.63 -4.95
C GLY A 65 -5.33 7.81 -4.28
N LEU A 66 -4.13 7.77 -4.88
CA LEU A 66 -2.94 7.09 -4.32
C LEU A 66 -2.28 7.92 -3.22
N LEU A 67 -2.43 9.24 -3.29
CA LEU A 67 -1.98 10.19 -2.29
C LEU A 67 -3.22 10.91 -1.76
N LYS A 68 -3.46 10.80 -0.46
CA LYS A 68 -4.50 11.56 0.25
C LYS A 68 -3.89 12.85 0.76
N GLY A 69 -4.68 13.90 0.85
CA GLY A 69 -4.23 15.17 1.38
C GLY A 69 -5.41 16.06 1.75
N HIS A 70 -5.09 17.18 2.40
CA HIS A 70 -6.04 18.17 2.87
C HIS A 70 -5.88 19.45 2.04
N LYS A 71 -6.99 19.95 1.49
CA LYS A 71 -6.98 21.21 0.76
C LYS A 71 -7.27 22.36 1.73
N ILE A 72 -6.26 23.17 2.02
CA ILE A 72 -6.34 24.33 2.93
C ILE A 72 -5.94 25.58 2.14
N SER A 73 -6.80 26.60 2.13
CA SER A 73 -6.54 27.87 1.44
C SER A 73 -6.07 27.70 -0.01
N ASN A 74 -6.77 26.82 -0.75
CA ASN A 74 -6.49 26.47 -2.14
C ASN A 74 -5.15 25.75 -2.41
N LYS A 75 -4.38 25.40 -1.37
CA LYS A 75 -3.16 24.58 -1.45
C LYS A 75 -3.42 23.18 -0.90
N TRP A 76 -2.72 22.20 -1.44
CA TRP A 76 -2.75 20.83 -0.92
C TRP A 76 -1.64 20.65 0.10
N TRP A 77 -2.02 20.05 1.22
CA TRP A 77 -1.15 19.68 2.33
C TRP A 77 -1.29 18.19 2.60
N PHE A 78 -0.20 17.54 2.97
CA PHE A 78 -0.10 16.09 3.13
C PHE A 78 0.57 15.79 4.44
N SER A 79 0.07 14.86 5.24
CA SER A 79 0.83 14.44 6.41
C SER A 79 2.02 13.55 6.00
N LYS A 80 2.96 13.31 6.92
CA LYS A 80 4.00 12.29 6.68
C LYS A 80 3.41 10.90 6.50
N GLU A 81 2.32 10.57 7.19
CA GLU A 81 1.59 9.32 7.02
C GLU A 81 1.04 9.17 5.60
N ASP A 82 0.49 10.24 5.01
CA ASP A 82 0.03 10.23 3.61
C ASP A 82 1.17 9.86 2.64
N LEU A 83 2.39 10.31 2.92
CA LEU A 83 3.58 10.00 2.15
C LEU A 83 4.05 8.54 2.37
N TYR A 84 4.07 8.06 3.61
CA TYR A 84 4.43 6.67 3.92
C TYR A 84 3.45 5.69 3.27
N ASP A 85 2.16 5.99 3.28
CA ASP A 85 1.14 5.19 2.59
C ASP A 85 1.37 5.17 1.08
N LEU A 86 1.75 6.30 0.47
CA LEU A 86 2.09 6.37 -0.95
C LEU A 86 3.32 5.52 -1.27
N ILE A 87 4.39 5.62 -0.48
CA ILE A 87 5.62 4.83 -0.65
C ILE A 87 5.31 3.34 -0.50
N GLY A 88 4.53 2.96 0.51
CA GLY A 88 4.07 1.58 0.70
C GLY A 88 3.33 1.05 -0.53
N ASN A 89 2.40 1.83 -1.08
CA ASN A 89 1.67 1.44 -2.31
C ASN A 89 2.58 1.32 -3.54
N LEU A 90 3.56 2.23 -3.69
CA LEU A 90 4.52 2.18 -4.80
C LEU A 90 5.47 0.97 -4.67
N ALA A 91 5.93 0.67 -3.46
CA ALA A 91 6.76 -0.49 -3.17
C ALA A 91 6.02 -1.79 -3.47
N VAL A 92 4.74 -1.90 -3.08
CA VAL A 92 3.91 -3.08 -3.42
C VAL A 92 3.78 -3.26 -4.93
N ASP A 93 3.65 -2.19 -5.72
CA ASP A 93 3.56 -2.28 -7.18
C ASP A 93 4.85 -2.82 -7.81
N GLN A 94 6.00 -2.38 -7.31
CA GLN A 94 7.30 -2.91 -7.73
C GLN A 94 7.46 -4.38 -7.33
N THR A 95 7.15 -4.73 -6.08
CA THR A 95 7.27 -6.11 -5.59
C THR A 95 6.37 -7.06 -6.37
N MET A 96 5.10 -6.70 -6.60
CA MET A 96 4.21 -7.53 -7.42
C MET A 96 4.74 -7.73 -8.84
N THR A 97 5.26 -6.66 -9.46
CA THR A 97 5.85 -6.73 -10.81
C THR A 97 7.06 -7.65 -10.84
N ILE A 98 7.95 -7.53 -9.84
CA ILE A 98 9.14 -8.39 -9.69
C ILE A 98 8.71 -9.85 -9.49
N THR A 99 7.80 -10.14 -8.55
CA THR A 99 7.32 -11.50 -8.28
C THR A 99 6.70 -12.15 -9.52
N VAL A 100 5.89 -11.41 -10.29
CA VAL A 100 5.28 -11.94 -11.52
C VAL A 100 6.34 -12.18 -12.59
N ASN A 101 7.26 -11.25 -12.79
CA ASN A 101 8.34 -11.41 -13.77
C ASN A 101 9.27 -12.57 -13.40
N ASP A 102 9.64 -12.69 -12.12
CA ASP A 102 10.40 -13.82 -11.58
C ASP A 102 9.70 -15.15 -11.88
N PHE A 103 8.39 -15.24 -11.59
CA PHE A 103 7.61 -16.44 -11.88
C PHE A 103 7.58 -16.80 -13.37
N LEU A 104 7.47 -15.81 -14.26
CA LEU A 104 7.41 -16.02 -15.71
C LEU A 104 8.77 -16.39 -16.32
N LEU A 105 9.86 -15.89 -15.76
CA LEU A 105 11.21 -16.02 -16.31
C LEU A 105 12.03 -17.11 -15.61
N SER A 106 11.58 -17.63 -14.46
CA SER A 106 12.28 -18.70 -13.74
C SER A 106 12.33 -19.99 -14.56
N GLU A 107 13.51 -20.57 -14.73
CA GLU A 107 13.71 -21.81 -15.49
C GLU A 107 13.54 -23.08 -14.63
N GLU A 108 13.64 -22.97 -13.30
CA GLU A 108 13.51 -24.10 -12.37
C GLU A 108 12.19 -24.08 -11.58
N THR A 109 11.43 -25.16 -11.65
CA THR A 109 10.29 -25.40 -10.74
C THR A 109 10.36 -26.80 -10.14
N LYS A 110 10.66 -26.89 -8.83
CA LYS A 110 10.69 -28.17 -8.09
C LYS A 110 9.31 -28.76 -7.79
N LYS A 111 8.26 -27.92 -7.87
CA LYS A 111 6.85 -28.26 -7.68
C LYS A 111 6.02 -27.45 -8.67
N THR A 112 4.84 -27.95 -9.03
CA THR A 112 3.85 -27.16 -9.77
C THR A 112 3.36 -26.00 -8.90
N LYS A 113 3.63 -24.77 -9.36
CA LYS A 113 3.25 -23.53 -8.68
C LYS A 113 2.24 -22.75 -9.52
N ALA A 114 1.53 -21.84 -8.86
CA ALA A 114 0.61 -20.91 -9.48
C ALA A 114 0.80 -19.50 -8.90
N VAL A 115 0.53 -18.51 -9.74
CA VAL A 115 0.31 -17.12 -9.33
C VAL A 115 -1.12 -16.75 -9.68
N LEU A 116 -1.86 -16.21 -8.72
CA LEU A 116 -3.21 -15.70 -8.93
C LEU A 116 -3.27 -14.23 -8.56
N ILE A 117 -3.83 -13.42 -9.46
CA ILE A 117 -4.09 -12.00 -9.22
C ILE A 117 -5.60 -11.80 -9.28
N ILE A 118 -6.19 -11.41 -8.16
CA ILE A 118 -7.63 -11.13 -8.04
C ILE A 118 -7.81 -9.61 -7.97
N LYS A 119 -8.66 -9.07 -8.83
CA LYS A 119 -9.11 -7.68 -8.75
C LYS A 119 -10.60 -7.66 -8.43
N TYR A 120 -10.99 -6.89 -7.42
CA TYR A 120 -12.37 -6.87 -6.93
C TYR A 120 -12.85 -5.44 -6.64
N PRO A 121 -14.16 -5.18 -6.74
CA PRO A 121 -14.72 -3.86 -6.44
C PRO A 121 -14.75 -3.58 -4.94
N ILE A 122 -14.42 -2.35 -4.54
CA ILE A 122 -14.57 -1.85 -3.18
C ILE A 122 -15.77 -0.92 -3.12
N ALA A 123 -16.84 -1.36 -2.45
CA ALA A 123 -18.03 -0.54 -2.21
C ALA A 123 -17.91 0.36 -0.96
N ASP A 124 -17.12 -0.08 0.03
CA ASP A 124 -16.94 0.59 1.32
C ASP A 124 -15.52 0.32 1.83
N LEU A 125 -14.78 1.39 2.14
CA LEU A 125 -13.39 1.32 2.56
C LEU A 125 -13.21 0.66 3.94
N GLN A 126 -14.10 0.94 4.89
CA GLN A 126 -14.03 0.37 6.24
C GLN A 126 -14.34 -1.13 6.19
N LYS A 127 -15.37 -1.50 5.44
CA LYS A 127 -15.69 -2.91 5.22
C LYS A 127 -14.57 -3.65 4.47
N ASN A 128 -13.94 -3.02 3.49
CA ASN A 128 -12.79 -3.60 2.78
C ASN A 128 -11.62 -3.86 3.72
N GLU A 129 -11.34 -2.96 4.66
CA GLU A 129 -10.29 -3.16 5.66
C GLU A 129 -10.56 -4.40 6.52
N LEU A 130 -11.83 -4.63 6.92
CA LEU A 130 -12.22 -5.84 7.64
C LEU A 130 -12.03 -7.11 6.81
N VAL A 131 -12.39 -7.10 5.52
CA VAL A 131 -12.13 -8.22 4.57
C VAL A 131 -10.64 -8.55 4.56
N ILE A 132 -9.79 -7.53 4.34
CA ILE A 132 -8.35 -7.73 4.23
C ILE A 132 -7.75 -8.28 5.52
N ASN A 133 -8.16 -7.76 6.68
CA ASN A 133 -7.68 -8.24 7.97
C ASN A 133 -8.03 -9.72 8.20
N ARG A 134 -9.22 -10.16 7.77
CA ARG A 134 -9.61 -11.58 7.83
C ARG A 134 -8.78 -12.44 6.89
N ILE A 135 -8.55 -11.97 5.66
CA ILE A 135 -7.71 -12.66 4.68
C ILE A 135 -6.28 -12.80 5.21
N LEU A 136 -5.70 -11.74 5.75
CA LEU A 136 -4.35 -11.76 6.32
C LEU A 136 -4.24 -12.71 7.51
N LYS A 137 -5.24 -12.71 8.40
CA LYS A 137 -5.27 -13.63 9.54
C LYS A 137 -5.27 -15.08 9.05
N GLU A 138 -6.19 -15.44 8.16
CA GLU A 138 -6.27 -16.80 7.62
C GLU A 138 -4.98 -17.19 6.89
N PHE A 139 -4.41 -16.29 6.08
CA PHE A 139 -3.14 -16.54 5.41
C PHE A 139 -2.01 -16.85 6.39
N ASN A 140 -1.89 -16.07 7.47
CA ASN A 140 -0.85 -16.26 8.48
C ASN A 140 -1.05 -17.57 9.26
N ASP A 141 -2.29 -17.89 9.64
CA ASP A 141 -2.64 -19.13 10.33
C ASP A 141 -2.31 -20.36 9.44
N LEU A 142 -2.59 -20.27 8.12
CA LEU A 142 -2.25 -21.31 7.15
C LEU A 142 -0.75 -21.38 6.89
N LYS A 143 -0.04 -20.25 6.88
CA LYS A 143 1.41 -20.22 6.65
C LYS A 143 2.17 -20.94 7.78
N GLU A 144 1.76 -20.75 9.03
CA GLU A 144 2.35 -21.48 10.17
C GLU A 144 2.18 -23.00 10.06
N SER A 145 1.10 -23.46 9.42
CA SER A 145 0.81 -24.89 9.27
C SER A 145 1.26 -25.50 7.93
N LEU A 146 1.47 -24.68 6.89
CA LEU A 146 1.72 -25.10 5.50
C LEU A 146 2.94 -24.40 4.87
N GLU A 147 3.99 -24.13 5.65
CA GLU A 147 5.21 -23.41 5.21
C GLU A 147 5.80 -23.88 3.87
N LYS A 148 5.55 -25.14 3.46
CA LYS A 148 6.07 -25.74 2.22
C LYS A 148 5.22 -25.53 0.98
N ASP A 149 4.02 -24.97 1.13
CA ASP A 149 3.02 -24.86 0.06
C ASP A 149 2.60 -23.41 -0.25
N THR A 150 3.05 -22.45 0.56
CA THR A 150 2.79 -21.00 0.43
C THR A 150 4.10 -20.24 0.26
N ASP A 151 4.18 -19.35 -0.75
CA ASP A 151 5.37 -18.53 -0.96
C ASP A 151 5.11 -17.08 -0.54
N GLU A 152 4.10 -16.43 -1.14
CA GLU A 152 3.92 -14.98 -1.03
C GLU A 152 2.44 -14.56 -1.12
N PHE A 153 2.06 -13.53 -0.34
CA PHE A 153 0.76 -12.87 -0.36
C PHE A 153 0.96 -11.35 -0.45
N TYR A 154 0.25 -10.70 -1.36
CA TYR A 154 0.27 -9.24 -1.51
C TYR A 154 -1.15 -8.72 -1.63
N TYR A 155 -1.42 -7.53 -1.10
CA TYR A 155 -2.65 -6.80 -1.36
C TYR A 155 -2.38 -5.31 -1.57
N ARG A 156 -3.28 -4.66 -2.31
CA ARG A 156 -3.27 -3.20 -2.49
C ARG A 156 -4.63 -2.67 -2.90
N MET A 157 -4.80 -1.35 -2.80
CA MET A 157 -5.88 -0.65 -3.50
C MET A 157 -5.37 -0.13 -4.85
N VAL A 158 -6.17 -0.30 -5.90
CA VAL A 158 -5.93 0.24 -7.24
C VAL A 158 -6.95 1.34 -7.50
N GLY A 159 -6.57 2.57 -7.18
CA GLY A 159 -7.49 3.71 -7.17
C GLY A 159 -8.46 3.66 -5.99
N LYS A 160 -9.63 4.30 -6.11
CA LYS A 160 -10.58 4.47 -4.99
C LYS A 160 -11.59 3.33 -4.80
N TYR A 161 -11.77 2.48 -5.81
CA TYR A 161 -12.92 1.56 -5.88
C TYR A 161 -12.52 0.13 -6.27
N SER A 162 -11.23 -0.19 -6.23
CA SER A 162 -10.77 -1.53 -6.56
C SER A 162 -9.70 -1.99 -5.60
N GLY A 163 -9.88 -3.19 -5.06
CA GLY A 163 -8.84 -3.92 -4.36
C GLY A 163 -8.16 -4.88 -5.31
N GLN A 164 -6.92 -5.22 -5.00
CA GLN A 164 -6.17 -6.24 -5.70
C GLN A 164 -5.42 -7.10 -4.68
N VAL A 165 -5.50 -8.41 -4.87
CA VAL A 165 -4.77 -9.41 -4.10
C VAL A 165 -3.94 -10.25 -5.06
N MET A 166 -2.74 -10.62 -4.65
CA MET A 166 -1.90 -11.58 -5.36
C MET A 166 -1.45 -12.69 -4.42
N LEU A 167 -1.54 -13.92 -4.92
CA LEU A 167 -1.11 -15.14 -4.25
C LEU A 167 -0.05 -15.84 -5.10
N LYS A 168 0.98 -16.38 -4.46
CA LYS A 168 1.95 -17.29 -5.08
C LYS A 168 2.16 -18.50 -4.17
N GLY A 169 2.10 -19.69 -4.73
CA GLY A 169 2.28 -20.94 -4.00
C GLY A 169 2.01 -22.17 -4.86
N THR A 170 1.72 -23.31 -4.22
CA THR A 170 1.27 -24.50 -4.94
C THR A 170 -0.12 -24.28 -5.55
N VAL A 171 -0.43 -25.01 -6.63
CA VAL A 171 -1.75 -24.94 -7.26
C VAL A 171 -2.87 -25.21 -6.25
N SER A 172 -2.74 -26.25 -5.43
CA SER A 172 -3.75 -26.62 -4.43
C SER A 172 -3.98 -25.51 -3.40
N PHE A 173 -2.91 -24.89 -2.90
CA PHE A 173 -3.04 -23.79 -1.96
C PHE A 173 -3.73 -22.59 -2.60
N VAL A 174 -3.24 -22.17 -3.77
CA VAL A 174 -3.77 -21.00 -4.47
C VAL A 174 -5.26 -21.17 -4.79
N THR A 175 -5.68 -22.34 -5.25
CA THR A 175 -7.10 -22.58 -5.58
C THR A 175 -7.99 -22.57 -4.34
N SER A 176 -7.59 -23.23 -3.25
CA SER A 176 -8.39 -23.28 -2.02
C SER A 176 -8.48 -21.91 -1.36
N PHE A 177 -7.37 -21.17 -1.29
CA PHE A 177 -7.33 -19.85 -0.69
C PHE A 177 -8.06 -18.81 -1.54
N ALA A 178 -8.07 -18.95 -2.88
CA ALA A 178 -8.86 -18.11 -3.77
C ALA A 178 -10.36 -18.22 -3.49
N GLN A 179 -10.87 -19.44 -3.26
CA GLN A 179 -12.29 -19.66 -2.91
C GLN A 179 -12.66 -18.96 -1.60
N PHE A 180 -11.77 -19.03 -0.60
CA PHE A 180 -11.94 -18.33 0.66
C PHE A 180 -11.97 -16.80 0.46
N ILE A 181 -11.03 -16.23 -0.29
CA ILE A 181 -11.00 -14.80 -0.60
C ILE A 181 -12.27 -14.35 -1.31
N GLU A 182 -12.73 -15.10 -2.30
CA GLU A 182 -13.96 -14.79 -3.04
C GLU A 182 -15.18 -14.77 -2.10
N ALA A 183 -15.29 -15.74 -1.19
CA ALA A 183 -16.37 -15.79 -0.21
C ALA A 183 -16.36 -14.59 0.74
N GLU A 184 -15.20 -14.18 1.26
CA GLU A 184 -15.08 -13.00 2.14
C GLU A 184 -15.48 -11.70 1.40
N ILE A 185 -15.02 -11.54 0.15
CA ILE A 185 -15.36 -10.38 -0.68
C ILE A 185 -16.87 -10.33 -0.96
N LEU A 186 -17.49 -11.45 -1.32
CA LEU A 186 -18.92 -11.52 -1.65
C LEU A 186 -19.81 -11.25 -0.43
N THR A 187 -19.47 -11.83 0.72
CA THR A 187 -20.22 -11.66 1.97
C THR A 187 -20.35 -10.18 2.34
N ILE A 188 -19.28 -9.42 2.13
CA ILE A 188 -19.21 -8.02 2.53
C ILE A 188 -19.80 -7.07 1.49
N ASN A 189 -19.75 -7.43 0.20
CA ASN A 189 -20.40 -6.68 -0.88
C ASN A 189 -21.92 -6.91 -0.98
N SER A 190 -22.44 -8.05 -0.49
CA SER A 190 -23.86 -8.42 -0.60
C SER A 190 -24.77 -7.81 0.47
N SER A 191 -24.22 -7.23 1.54
CA SER A 191 -24.98 -6.61 2.66
C SER A 191 -25.63 -5.25 2.31
N LYS A 192 -26.03 -5.08 1.04
CA LYS A 192 -26.72 -3.89 0.50
C LYS A 192 -28.08 -4.20 -0.14
N LYS A 193 -28.56 -5.45 -0.10
CA LYS A 193 -29.79 -5.87 -0.81
C LYS A 193 -31.06 -6.00 0.03
N GLU A 194 -31.06 -5.61 1.30
CA GLU A 194 -32.27 -5.66 2.15
C GLU A 194 -32.65 -4.27 2.70
N VAL A 195 -32.92 -3.30 1.82
CA VAL A 195 -33.90 -2.23 2.07
C VAL A 195 -34.40 -1.75 0.70
N GLU A 196 -35.43 -2.40 0.18
CA GLU A 196 -36.38 -1.82 -0.79
C GLU A 196 -37.79 -2.08 -0.28
#